data_AF-A0A355C6W7-F1
#
_entry.id   AF-A0A355C6W7-F1
#
_cell.length_a   1.000
_cell.length_b   1.000
_cell.length_c   1.000
_cell.angle_alpha   90.00
_cell.angle_beta   90.00
_cell.angle_gamma   90.00
#
_symmetry.space_group_name_H-M   'P 1'
#
loop_
_entity.id
_entity.type
_entity.pdbx_description
1 polymer ?
#
loop_
_entity_poly.entity_id
_entity_poly.type
_entity_poly.pdbx_seq_one_letter_code
_entity_poly.pdbx_strand_id
1 'polypeptide(L)' 'MKNLETTFMGIKLDNPVILGASNMSSHLDQLKKAEQQGIGAVVYKTLFEEQVQLENLQLDERLSQYAHIHAEMTSIHPDV' A
#
# COMPACT_ATOMS: atom_id res chain seq x y z
N MET A 1 -29.27 -18.85 17.03
CA MET A 1 -28.18 -18.43 16.12
C MET A 1 -26.97 -18.09 16.98
N LYS A 2 -25.77 -18.53 16.61
CA LYS A 2 -24.55 -18.30 17.38
C LYS A 2 -24.03 -16.89 17.08
N ASN A 3 -23.71 -16.12 18.12
CA ASN A 3 -23.05 -14.84 17.96
C ASN A 3 -21.64 -15.08 17.40
N LEU A 4 -21.28 -14.40 16.30
CA LEU A 4 -19.96 -14.47 15.66
C LEU A 4 -19.11 -13.22 15.96
N GLU A 5 -19.64 -12.25 16.70
CA GLU A 5 -18.91 -11.07 17.11
C GLU A 5 -17.63 -11.45 17.88
N THR A 6 -16.53 -10.79 17.55
CA THR A 6 -15.24 -11.02 18.20
C THR A 6 -14.49 -9.71 18.43
N THR A 7 -13.37 -9.78 19.13
CA THR A 7 -12.46 -8.64 19.30
C THR A 7 -11.07 -9.05 18.83
N PHE A 8 -10.50 -8.28 17.89
CA PHE A 8 -9.16 -8.48 17.36
C PHE A 8 -8.34 -7.20 17.55
N MET A 9 -7.20 -7.29 18.27
CA MET A 9 -6.33 -6.14 18.57
C MET A 9 -7.07 -4.92 19.16
N GLY A 10 -8.12 -5.16 19.96
CA GLY A 10 -8.96 -4.11 20.55
C GLY A 10 -10.07 -3.56 19.66
N ILE A 11 -10.18 -4.04 18.42
CA ILE A 11 -11.24 -3.69 17.47
C ILE A 11 -12.37 -4.71 17.56
N LYS A 12 -13.62 -4.25 17.72
CA LYS A 12 -14.80 -5.11 17.65
C LYS A 12 -15.12 -5.44 16.19
N LEU A 13 -15.32 -6.72 15.91
CA LEU A 13 -15.65 -7.23 14.58
C LEU A 13 -16.97 -7.99 14.64
N ASP A 14 -17.79 -7.87 13.59
CA ASP A 14 -19.06 -8.60 13.46
C ASP A 14 -18.87 -10.11 13.26
N ASN A 15 -17.69 -10.52 12.81
CA ASN A 15 -17.32 -11.91 12.57
C ASN A 15 -15.81 -12.15 12.77
N PRO A 16 -15.36 -13.40 12.98
CA PRO A 16 -13.96 -13.71 13.23
C PRO A 16 -13.12 -13.93 11.96
N VAL A 17 -13.68 -13.69 10.77
CA VAL A 17 -12.98 -13.92 9.51
C VAL A 17 -12.15 -12.68 9.19
N ILE A 18 -10.85 -12.87 9.07
CA ILE A 18 -9.88 -11.81 8.79
C ILE A 18 -9.08 -12.18 7.55
N LEU A 19 -8.97 -11.27 6.59
CA LEU A 19 -8.09 -11.43 5.43
C LEU A 19 -6.65 -11.15 5.85
N GLY A 20 -5.81 -12.17 5.83
CA GLY A 20 -4.40 -12.05 6.19
C GLY A 20 -3.58 -11.26 5.17
N ALA A 21 -2.43 -10.75 5.62
CA ALA A 21 -1.44 -10.09 4.78
C ALA A 21 -1.00 -11.01 3.64
N SER A 22 -1.49 -10.74 2.44
CA SER A 22 -1.29 -11.57 1.25
C SER A 22 -1.29 -10.68 0.01
N ASN A 23 -0.95 -11.23 -1.16
CA ASN A 23 -1.04 -10.46 -2.41
C ASN A 23 -2.46 -9.93 -2.67
N MET A 24 -3.49 -10.55 -2.07
CA MET A 24 -4.87 -10.08 -2.22
C MET A 24 -5.12 -8.75 -1.52
N SER A 25 -4.39 -8.44 -0.43
CA SER A 25 -4.54 -7.17 0.25
C SER A 25 -3.97 -5.98 -0.54
N SER A 26 -3.17 -6.23 -1.58
CA SER A 26 -2.64 -5.19 -2.47
C SER A 26 -3.59 -4.81 -3.61
N HIS A 27 -4.69 -5.55 -3.82
CA HIS A 27 -5.62 -5.31 -4.92
C HIS A 27 -6.96 -4.76 -4.40
N LEU A 28 -7.24 -3.49 -4.72
CA LEU A 28 -8.45 -2.80 -4.28
C LEU A 28 -9.75 -3.51 -4.68
N ASP A 29 -9.80 -4.10 -5.89
CA ASP A 29 -10.96 -4.87 -6.35
C ASP A 29 -11.19 -6.14 -5.53
N GLN A 30 -10.12 -6.78 -5.06
CA GLN A 30 -10.23 -7.96 -4.21
C GLN A 30 -10.66 -7.59 -2.79
N LEU A 31 -10.19 -6.46 -2.26
CA LEU A 31 -10.65 -5.92 -0.98
C LEU A 31 -12.14 -5.60 -1.00
N LYS A 32 -12.64 -4.98 -2.07
CA LYS A 32 -14.08 -4.71 -2.24
C LYS A 32 -14.90 -6.00 -2.28
N LYS A 33 -14.42 -7.01 -3.01
CA LYS A 33 -15.09 -8.32 -3.03
C LYS A 33 -15.07 -8.98 -1.66
N ALA A 34 -13.94 -8.92 -0.96
CA ALA A 34 -13.77 -9.47 0.38
C ALA A 34 -14.73 -8.82 1.40
N GLU A 35 -14.90 -7.51 1.33
CA GLU A 35 -15.87 -6.76 2.16
C GLU A 35 -17.31 -7.18 1.84
N GLN A 36 -17.67 -7.30 0.56
CA GLN A 36 -18.99 -7.81 0.14
C GLN A 36 -19.28 -9.26 0.56
N GLN A 37 -18.24 -10.09 0.75
CA GLN A 37 -18.37 -11.45 1.28
C GLN A 37 -18.49 -11.48 2.82
N GLY A 38 -18.46 -10.32 3.48
CA GLY A 38 -18.66 -10.19 4.92
C GLY A 38 -17.41 -10.44 5.75
N ILE A 39 -16.21 -10.15 5.24
CA ILE A 39 -14.98 -10.22 6.04
C ILE A 39 -15.00 -9.13 7.13
N GLY A 40 -14.67 -9.50 8.37
CA GLY A 40 -14.70 -8.57 9.51
C GLY A 40 -13.51 -7.61 9.54
N ALA A 41 -12.32 -8.03 9.11
CA ALA A 41 -11.13 -7.17 9.06
C ALA A 41 -10.11 -7.62 8.00
N VAL A 42 -9.19 -6.70 7.66
CA VAL A 42 -8.08 -6.96 6.72
C VAL A 42 -6.75 -6.57 7.38
N VAL A 43 -5.77 -7.46 7.30
CA VAL A 43 -4.38 -7.16 7.63
C VAL A 43 -3.65 -6.82 6.33
N TYR A 44 -3.17 -5.58 6.22
CA TYR A 44 -2.47 -5.13 5.02
C TYR A 44 -1.07 -5.74 4.92
N LYS A 45 -0.53 -5.79 3.69
CA LYS A 45 0.84 -6.25 3.46
C LYS A 45 1.84 -5.34 4.19
N THR A 46 2.84 -5.94 4.82
CA THR A 46 3.95 -5.21 5.46
C THR A 46 4.65 -4.31 4.45
N LEU A 47 4.89 -3.06 4.85
CA LEU A 47 5.78 -2.13 4.16
C LEU A 47 7.14 -2.17 4.84
N PHE A 48 8.20 -2.35 4.07
CA PHE A 48 9.58 -2.28 4.56
C PHE A 48 10.16 -0.91 4.22
N GLU A 49 10.86 -0.30 5.17
CA GLU A 49 11.44 1.05 4.98
C GLU A 49 12.42 1.08 3.81
N GLU A 50 13.19 0.01 3.64
CA GLU A 50 14.17 -0.16 2.56
C GLU A 50 13.50 -0.17 1.19
N GLN A 51 12.26 -0.67 1.08
CA GLN A 51 11.51 -0.65 -0.17
C GLN A 51 11.11 0.78 -0.54
N VAL A 52 10.62 1.55 0.44
CA VAL A 52 10.24 2.96 0.24
C VAL A 52 11.46 3.81 -0.12
N GLN A 53 12.59 3.60 0.57
CA GLN A 53 13.84 4.30 0.28
C GLN A 53 14.35 3.99 -1.13
N LEU A 54 14.29 2.72 -1.55
CA LEU A 54 14.66 2.31 -2.90
C LEU A 54 13.77 2.95 -3.96
N GLU A 55 12.45 2.96 -3.76
CA GLU A 55 11.49 3.59 -4.69
C GLU A 55 11.76 5.09 -4.83
N ASN A 56 12.05 5.78 -3.73
CA ASN A 56 12.41 7.20 -3.74
C ASN A 56 13.72 7.45 -4.50
N LEU A 57 14.76 6.65 -4.25
CA LEU A 57 16.04 6.76 -4.95
C LEU A 57 15.87 6.54 -6.46
N GLN A 58 15.12 5.52 -6.86
CA GLN A 58 14.85 5.23 -8.28
C GLN A 58 14.07 6.36 -8.96
N LEU A 59 13.16 7.01 -8.23
CA LEU A 59 12.44 8.17 -8.75
C LEU A 59 13.39 9.35 -8.96
N ASP A 60 14.25 9.63 -7.97
CA ASP A 60 15.25 10.70 -8.04
C ASP A 60 16.24 10.48 -9.20
N GLU A 61 16.76 9.27 -9.36
CA GLU A 61 17.64 8.91 -10.49
C GLU A 61 16.95 9.14 -11.85
N ARG A 62 15.67 8.77 -11.98
CA ARG A 62 14.92 8.99 -13.22
C ARG A 62 14.69 10.47 -13.53
N LEU A 63 14.40 11.27 -12.51
CA LEU A 63 14.18 12.72 -12.67
C LEU A 63 15.47 13.47 -12.98
N SER A 64 16.59 13.04 -12.38
CA SER A 64 17.91 13.66 -12.55
C SER A 64 18.68 13.19 -13.77
N GLN A 65 18.30 12.06 -14.39
CA GLN A 65 19.01 11.42 -15.51
C GLN A 65 19.42 12.39 -16.64
N TYR A 66 18.62 13.42 -16.88
CA TYR A 66 18.83 14.41 -17.94
C TYR A 66 18.91 15.85 -17.43
N ALA A 67 18.95 16.06 -16.12
CA ALA A 67 18.95 17.38 -15.51
C ALA A 67 20.25 18.17 -15.80
N HIS A 68 21.34 17.54 -16.26
CA HIS A 68 22.63 18.21 -16.45
C HIS A 68 23.24 18.08 -17.84
N ILE A 69 22.42 17.73 -18.84
CA ILE A 69 22.83 17.78 -20.25
C ILE A 69 22.49 19.16 -20.82
N HIS A 70 23.49 20.06 -20.96
CA HIS A 70 23.27 21.46 -21.37
C HIS A 70 24.15 21.92 -22.53
N ALA A 71 23.60 22.88 -23.30
CA ALA A 71 24.28 24.17 -23.46
C ALA A 71 23.65 25.27 -22.55
N GLU A 72 22.32 25.32 -22.32
CA GLU A 72 21.71 26.31 -21.39
C GLU A 72 20.50 25.83 -20.53
N MET A 73 20.07 24.55 -20.59
CA MET A 73 18.82 24.10 -19.94
C MET A 73 19.01 23.34 -18.61
N THR A 74 19.07 24.01 -17.46
CA THR A 74 19.53 23.46 -16.16
C THR A 74 18.72 22.35 -15.45
N SER A 75 17.48 22.09 -15.85
CA SER A 75 16.66 20.97 -15.32
C SER A 75 15.47 20.70 -16.25
N ILE A 76 14.97 19.46 -16.25
CA ILE A 76 13.80 19.02 -17.02
C ILE A 76 12.49 19.03 -16.20
N HIS A 77 12.59 19.06 -14.87
CA HIS A 77 11.46 18.99 -13.96
C HIS A 77 11.60 20.05 -12.84
N PRO A 78 10.48 20.60 -12.32
CA PRO A 78 10.52 21.52 -11.19
C PRO A 78 10.92 20.80 -9.90
N ASP A 79 11.71 21.48 -9.07
CA ASP A 79 11.94 21.06 -7.68
C ASP A 79 10.63 21.21 -6.89
N VAL A 80 10.24 20.16 -6.18
CA VAL A 80 9.10 20.13 -5.25
C VAL A 80 9.55 20.34 -3.82
#